data_AF-A0A832PZ85-F1
#
_entry.id   AF-A0A832PZ85-F1
#
_cell.length_a   1.000
_cell.length_b   1.000
_cell.length_c   1.000
_cell.angle_alpha   90.00
_cell.angle_beta   90.00
_cell.angle_gamma   90.00
#
_symmetry.space_group_name_H-M   'P 1'
#
loop_
_entity.id
_entity.type
_entity.pdbx_description
1 polymer ?
#
loop_
_entity_poly.entity_id
_entity_poly.type
_entity_poly.pdbx_seq_one_letter_code
_entity_poly.pdbx_strand_id
1 'polypeptide(L)'
;MKKILFTLFTITLLLTLSTSCQEDDPIVKDKGRLISATYHATYKTFTLTYSNGQTETVNAVIDNNTTPPTASATLDDGTEIYVKDSSQSGKATIGEKPDQDLNVVTQFVYDGMSQYYLWSNEVISKKPTANDKDPEEYFYKILNDTDTQHGWSWITDDVESLMAGFEGESTDAFGFQPQALYYESNSDRIVGFVRYVYPNTPAEKAGIKRGDVITHANGNLLTVSNYTIMYGANAKTTFTVLDQNFANPRDVEITPAKISTDPVLYSKVYEGEGFNGRKVGYLFYTNFYENYNESLFRAFSEFKSAGITDLVLDLRYNPGGGISAATYLASLIAPVTEVQKKSVFTIMSYNNYVNAAYDEEKWDRKDYLGDYSTKYSNPINANVNNGNLNLYIITTSSSASASELLTFCLKPFMQVEQIGEKTSGKYTASWTIHAYSNLNNRAQPIYVESSISNADKSNLKNWAMQPIVGRYTDKDNKDFIAT
;
A
#
# COMPACT_ATOMS: atom_id res chain seq x y z
N MET A 1 -11.91 -2.44 81.09
CA MET A 1 -10.78 -1.48 81.20
C MET A 1 -9.49 -2.21 80.85
N LYS A 2 -8.71 -1.67 79.89
CA LYS A 2 -7.23 -1.67 79.72
C LYS A 2 -6.47 -2.98 80.07
N LYS A 3 -5.52 -3.51 79.30
CA LYS A 3 -4.76 -3.21 78.05
C LYS A 3 -3.59 -4.23 78.15
N ILE A 4 -3.17 -5.02 77.16
CA ILE A 4 -1.97 -4.80 76.31
C ILE A 4 -1.40 -6.17 75.83
N LEU A 5 -0.99 -6.19 74.56
CA LEU A 5 0.02 -6.98 73.81
C LEU A 5 0.08 -8.53 73.84
N PHE A 6 -0.06 -9.06 72.61
CA PHE A 6 0.87 -9.93 71.87
C PHE A 6 1.68 -11.00 72.63
N THR A 7 1.45 -12.26 72.25
CA THR A 7 2.51 -13.28 72.24
C THR A 7 2.20 -14.36 71.20
N LEU A 8 3.19 -14.66 70.36
CA LEU A 8 3.31 -15.87 69.55
C LEU A 8 3.09 -17.13 70.41
N PHE A 9 2.43 -18.15 69.85
CA PHE A 9 2.66 -19.54 70.27
C PHE A 9 2.63 -20.47 69.05
N THR A 10 3.83 -20.99 68.75
CA THR A 10 4.12 -22.20 68.01
C THR A 10 3.59 -23.43 68.76
N ILE A 11 2.88 -24.35 68.10
CA ILE A 11 2.86 -25.78 68.47
C ILE A 11 2.94 -26.64 67.22
N THR A 12 4.12 -27.25 67.13
CA THR A 12 4.57 -28.48 66.47
C THR A 12 3.55 -29.61 66.35
N LEU A 13 3.60 -30.34 65.23
CA LEU A 13 3.25 -31.77 65.23
C LEU A 13 4.25 -32.59 64.40
N LEU A 14 5.03 -33.37 65.17
CA LEU A 14 5.71 -34.64 64.91
C LEU A 14 6.32 -34.93 63.53
N LEU A 15 7.66 -35.01 63.55
CA LEU A 15 8.45 -35.92 62.73
C LEU A 15 8.04 -37.37 62.99
N THR A 16 7.80 -38.09 61.90
CA THR A 16 8.21 -39.49 61.76
C THR A 16 9.33 -39.54 60.72
N LEU A 17 10.54 -39.82 61.19
CA LEU A 17 11.69 -40.17 60.36
C LEU A 17 11.47 -41.58 59.79
N SER A 18 11.28 -41.66 58.47
CA SER A 18 11.63 -42.85 57.69
C SER A 18 12.89 -42.52 56.90
N THR A 19 13.99 -43.19 57.24
CA THR A 19 15.21 -43.16 56.44
C THR A 19 14.98 -43.93 55.14
N SER A 20 15.01 -43.22 54.02
CA SER A 20 15.20 -43.78 52.68
C SER A 20 16.17 -42.87 51.95
N CYS A 21 17.40 -43.35 51.75
CA CYS A 21 18.25 -42.84 50.68
C CYS A 21 17.68 -43.38 49.37
N GLN A 22 17.03 -42.54 48.59
CA GLN A 22 16.92 -42.71 47.15
C GLN A 22 17.28 -41.38 46.49
N GLU A 23 18.30 -41.46 45.64
CA GLU A 23 18.68 -40.45 44.67
C GLU A 23 17.52 -40.18 43.69
N ASP A 24 17.57 -39.00 43.08
CA ASP A 24 16.74 -38.49 41.96
C ASP A 24 15.47 -37.70 42.32
N ASP A 25 15.66 -36.47 42.79
CA ASP A 25 14.73 -35.38 42.42
C ASP A 25 14.83 -35.16 40.91
N PRO A 26 13.71 -35.11 40.16
CA PRO A 26 13.75 -34.92 38.72
C PRO A 26 14.30 -33.53 38.40
N ILE A 27 15.46 -33.49 37.75
CA ILE A 27 15.99 -32.30 37.09
C ILE A 27 14.90 -31.77 36.15
N VAL A 28 14.39 -30.57 36.40
CA VAL A 28 13.53 -29.84 35.46
C VAL A 28 14.36 -29.60 34.20
N LYS A 29 14.17 -30.44 33.18
CA LYS A 29 14.98 -30.46 31.95
C LYS A 29 14.58 -29.42 30.91
N ASP A 30 13.50 -28.66 31.13
CA ASP A 30 13.03 -27.68 30.15
C ASP A 30 13.05 -26.26 30.74
N LYS A 31 14.03 -25.47 30.28
CA LYS A 31 14.18 -24.06 30.65
C LYS A 31 13.04 -23.20 30.09
N GLY A 32 12.23 -23.72 29.16
CA GLY A 32 11.24 -22.93 28.43
C GLY A 32 11.89 -22.03 27.38
N ARG A 33 11.11 -21.11 26.79
CA ARG A 33 11.57 -20.24 25.70
C ARG A 33 12.45 -19.10 26.24
N LEU A 34 13.55 -18.79 25.56
CA LEU A 34 14.36 -17.60 25.86
C LEU A 34 13.55 -16.31 25.59
N ILE A 35 13.46 -15.44 26.59
CA ILE A 35 12.66 -14.19 26.54
C ILE A 35 13.54 -12.95 26.38
N SER A 36 14.70 -12.91 27.04
CA SER A 36 15.59 -11.75 26.97
C SER A 36 17.05 -12.14 27.21
N ALA A 37 17.96 -11.32 26.69
CA ALA A 37 19.38 -11.40 26.92
C ALA A 37 19.91 -10.01 27.29
N THR A 38 20.81 -9.93 28.28
CA THR A 38 21.47 -8.70 28.72
C THR A 38 22.99 -8.91 28.70
N TYR A 39 23.71 -8.07 27.99
CA TYR A 39 25.17 -8.08 27.95
C TYR A 39 25.77 -7.30 29.12
N HIS A 40 26.82 -7.84 29.73
CA HIS A 40 27.57 -7.22 30.81
C HIS A 40 29.01 -6.95 30.38
N ALA A 41 29.33 -5.71 30.02
CA ALA A 41 30.63 -5.32 29.47
C ALA A 41 31.81 -5.62 30.41
N THR A 42 31.63 -5.44 31.72
CA THR A 42 32.67 -5.73 32.72
C THR A 42 33.06 -7.20 32.76
N TYR A 43 32.08 -8.09 32.62
CA TYR A 43 32.27 -9.53 32.77
C TYR A 43 32.40 -10.25 31.42
N LYS A 44 32.09 -9.57 30.32
CA LYS A 44 32.02 -10.13 28.96
C LYS A 44 31.11 -11.36 28.92
N THR A 45 29.94 -11.25 29.53
CA THR A 45 28.94 -12.31 29.61
C THR A 45 27.57 -11.79 29.18
N PHE A 46 26.69 -12.71 28.75
CA PHE A 46 25.27 -12.46 28.64
C PHE A 46 24.52 -13.14 29.77
N THR A 47 23.57 -12.44 30.37
CA THR A 47 22.54 -13.03 31.24
C THR A 47 21.27 -13.25 30.43
N LEU A 48 20.87 -14.51 30.35
CA LEU A 48 19.70 -15.01 29.63
C LEU A 48 18.55 -15.18 30.61
N THR A 49 17.33 -14.81 30.21
CA THR A 49 16.12 -15.02 31.01
C THR A 49 15.11 -15.84 30.23
N TYR A 50 14.66 -16.95 30.79
CA TYR A 50 13.72 -17.87 30.16
C TYR A 50 12.29 -17.71 30.70
N SER A 51 11.32 -18.27 29.96
CA SER A 51 9.89 -18.13 30.26
C SER A 51 9.43 -18.74 31.57
N ASN A 52 10.18 -19.69 32.12
CA ASN A 52 9.91 -20.28 33.43
C ASN A 52 10.53 -19.47 34.59
N GLY A 53 11.17 -18.32 34.30
CA GLY A 53 11.84 -17.46 35.28
C GLY A 53 13.28 -17.83 35.60
N GLN A 54 13.82 -18.92 35.03
CA GLN A 54 15.23 -19.27 35.19
C GLN A 54 16.14 -18.29 34.43
N THR A 55 17.35 -18.11 34.96
CA THR A 55 18.39 -17.34 34.30
C THR A 55 19.64 -18.18 34.10
N GLU A 56 20.36 -17.87 33.03
CA GLU A 56 21.63 -18.52 32.68
C GLU A 56 22.64 -17.45 32.31
N THR A 57 23.92 -17.69 32.61
CA THR A 57 25.01 -16.81 32.19
C THR A 57 25.87 -17.53 31.18
N VAL A 58 26.07 -16.93 30.02
CA VAL A 58 26.94 -17.46 28.96
C VAL A 58 28.07 -16.47 28.68
N ASN A 59 29.25 -16.98 28.36
CA ASN A 59 30.38 -16.15 27.97
C ASN A 59 30.14 -15.53 26.59
N ALA A 60 30.52 -14.27 26.43
CA ALA A 60 30.48 -13.60 25.15
C ALA A 60 31.80 -13.77 24.39
N VAL A 61 31.71 -14.02 23.09
CA VAL A 61 32.80 -13.92 22.13
C VAL A 61 32.91 -12.46 21.70
N ILE A 62 34.07 -11.84 21.94
CA ILE A 62 34.32 -10.44 21.55
C ILE A 62 34.99 -10.39 20.19
N ASP A 63 34.41 -9.64 19.25
CA ASP A 63 34.98 -9.38 17.92
C ASP A 63 35.59 -7.96 17.88
N ASN A 64 36.91 -7.89 18.03
CA ASN A 64 37.66 -6.64 18.02
C ASN A 64 37.97 -6.12 16.61
N ASN A 65 37.53 -6.80 15.54
CA ASN A 65 37.71 -6.33 14.17
C ASN A 65 36.64 -5.31 13.74
N THR A 66 35.70 -5.02 14.63
CA THR A 66 34.62 -4.03 14.45
C THR A 66 34.88 -2.81 15.34
N THR A 67 34.37 -1.64 14.96
CA THR A 67 34.50 -0.40 15.75
C THR A 67 33.14 0.27 15.94
N PRO A 68 32.56 0.24 17.17
CA PRO A 68 33.09 -0.36 18.39
C PRO A 68 33.16 -1.91 18.30
N PRO A 69 34.00 -2.57 19.12
CA PRO A 69 34.03 -4.03 19.20
C PRO A 69 32.64 -4.59 19.51
N THR A 70 32.32 -5.77 19.01
CA THR A 70 31.02 -6.41 19.24
C THR A 70 31.13 -7.63 20.12
N ALA A 71 30.01 -8.07 20.71
CA ALA A 71 29.95 -9.30 21.49
C ALA A 71 28.84 -10.21 20.98
N SER A 72 29.10 -11.51 20.90
CA SER A 72 28.08 -12.50 20.55
C SER A 72 28.19 -13.78 21.37
N ALA A 73 27.13 -14.59 21.38
CA ALA A 73 27.13 -15.96 21.89
C ALA A 73 26.19 -16.81 21.03
N THR A 74 26.52 -18.08 20.85
CA THR A 74 25.64 -19.05 20.17
C THR A 74 25.28 -20.13 21.18
N LEU A 75 23.98 -20.35 21.39
CA LEU A 75 23.46 -21.37 22.29
C LEU A 75 23.44 -22.75 21.62
N ASP A 76 23.29 -23.80 22.43
CA ASP A 76 23.31 -25.20 21.96
C ASP A 76 22.20 -25.52 20.93
N ASP A 77 21.10 -24.76 20.94
CA ASP A 77 19.99 -24.87 19.99
C ASP A 77 20.22 -24.05 18.69
N GLY A 78 21.38 -23.40 18.56
CA GLY A 78 21.74 -22.55 17.43
C GLY A 78 21.28 -21.09 17.56
N THR A 79 20.58 -20.73 18.63
CA THR A 79 20.17 -19.34 18.87
C THR A 79 21.40 -18.44 19.04
N GLU A 80 21.51 -17.41 18.21
CA GLU A 80 22.54 -16.39 18.36
C GLU A 80 22.08 -15.26 19.32
N ILE A 81 23.03 -14.67 20.02
CA ILE A 81 22.86 -13.52 20.89
C ILE A 81 23.92 -12.49 20.51
N TYR A 82 23.56 -11.21 20.42
CA TYR A 82 24.46 -10.19 19.89
C TYR A 82 24.31 -8.82 20.56
N VAL A 83 25.42 -8.10 20.71
CA VAL A 83 25.46 -6.66 21.03
C VAL A 83 26.44 -5.94 20.08
N LYS A 84 25.99 -4.80 19.55
CA LYS A 84 26.74 -4.00 18.57
C LYS A 84 27.89 -3.17 19.15
N ASP A 85 27.90 -2.96 20.46
CA ASP A 85 28.94 -2.23 21.18
C ASP A 85 29.23 -2.95 22.50
N SER A 86 30.32 -3.69 22.52
CA SER A 86 30.73 -4.50 23.66
C SER A 86 31.40 -3.67 24.76
N SER A 87 31.55 -2.36 24.58
CA SER A 87 32.10 -1.46 25.60
C SER A 87 31.06 -1.04 26.64
N GLN A 88 29.76 -1.26 26.37
CA GLN A 88 28.66 -0.88 27.25
C GLN A 88 27.80 -2.09 27.61
N SER A 89 27.38 -2.16 28.87
CA SER A 89 26.38 -3.15 29.30
C SER A 89 24.99 -2.73 28.82
N GLY A 90 24.14 -3.67 28.45
CA GLY A 90 22.81 -3.34 27.95
C GLY A 90 22.05 -4.54 27.40
N LYS A 91 20.84 -4.28 26.89
CA LYS A 91 20.01 -5.32 26.26
C LYS A 91 20.71 -5.85 25.01
N ALA A 92 20.73 -7.18 24.86
CA ALA A 92 21.27 -7.86 23.70
C ALA A 92 20.13 -8.34 22.77
N THR A 93 20.45 -8.47 21.48
CA THR A 93 19.59 -9.06 20.47
C THR A 93 19.63 -10.59 20.60
N ILE A 94 18.48 -11.24 20.48
CA ILE A 94 18.35 -12.71 20.39
C ILE A 94 17.94 -13.03 18.94
N GLY A 95 18.65 -13.91 18.26
CA GLY A 95 18.55 -14.19 16.83
C GLY A 95 19.84 -13.86 16.09
N GLU A 96 19.81 -13.97 14.76
CA GLU A 96 20.97 -13.79 13.86
C GLU A 96 21.74 -12.49 14.17
N LYS A 97 23.09 -12.57 14.20
CA LYS A 97 23.98 -11.40 14.20
C LYS A 97 23.55 -10.48 13.05
N PRO A 98 23.18 -9.21 13.32
CA PRO A 98 22.98 -8.24 12.25
C PRO A 98 24.25 -8.22 11.42
N ASP A 99 24.13 -8.61 10.16
CA ASP A 99 25.21 -8.50 9.19
C ASP A 99 25.57 -7.01 9.14
N GLN A 100 26.73 -6.64 9.68
CA GLN A 100 27.07 -5.23 9.92
C GLN A 100 27.16 -4.41 8.64
N ASP A 101 27.24 -5.10 7.49
CA ASP A 101 27.28 -4.51 6.17
C ASP A 101 25.92 -4.51 5.47
N LEU A 102 24.86 -5.03 6.09
CA LEU A 102 23.54 -5.10 5.49
C LEU A 102 22.85 -3.73 5.48
N ASN A 103 22.34 -3.35 4.31
CA ASN A 103 21.58 -2.12 4.16
C ASN A 103 20.24 -2.24 4.93
N VAL A 104 20.02 -1.32 5.87
CA VAL A 104 18.81 -1.30 6.71
C VAL A 104 17.51 -1.17 5.91
N VAL A 105 17.54 -0.50 4.76
CA VAL A 105 16.38 -0.37 3.87
C VAL A 105 16.12 -1.71 3.16
N THR A 106 17.16 -2.41 2.72
CA THR A 106 17.04 -3.77 2.16
C THR A 106 16.43 -4.74 3.17
N GLN A 107 16.82 -4.65 4.45
CA GLN A 107 16.20 -5.43 5.52
C GLN A 107 14.72 -5.06 5.71
N PHE A 108 14.39 -3.77 5.71
CA PHE A 108 13.00 -3.29 5.74
C PHE A 108 12.15 -3.85 4.60
N VAL A 109 12.70 -3.88 3.37
CA VAL A 109 12.06 -4.49 2.21
C VAL A 109 11.76 -5.96 2.47
N TYR A 110 12.76 -6.74 2.90
CA TYR A 110 12.57 -8.16 3.21
C TYR A 110 11.50 -8.37 4.30
N ASP A 111 11.57 -7.61 5.39
CA ASP A 111 10.67 -7.78 6.53
C ASP A 111 9.21 -7.54 6.14
N GLY A 112 8.92 -6.42 5.46
CA GLY A 112 7.55 -6.16 5.06
C GLY A 112 7.05 -7.05 3.92
N MET A 113 7.92 -7.47 2.99
CA MET A 113 7.56 -8.44 1.95
C MET A 113 7.30 -9.83 2.53
N SER A 114 8.13 -10.31 3.44
CA SER A 114 7.92 -11.61 4.11
C SER A 114 6.72 -11.62 5.06
N GLN A 115 6.27 -10.46 5.53
CA GLN A 115 5.12 -10.34 6.42
C GLN A 115 3.79 -10.10 5.69
N TYR A 116 3.73 -9.13 4.78
CA TYR A 116 2.46 -8.62 4.21
C TYR A 116 2.21 -9.02 2.76
N TYR A 117 3.24 -9.38 1.98
CA TYR A 117 3.07 -9.70 0.57
C TYR A 117 2.13 -10.91 0.39
N LEU A 118 1.30 -10.88 -0.65
CA LEU A 118 0.36 -11.97 -0.96
C LEU A 118 1.08 -13.30 -1.14
N TRP A 119 2.27 -13.27 -1.75
CA TRP A 119 3.14 -14.43 -1.96
C TRP A 119 4.30 -14.48 -0.96
N SER A 120 4.08 -14.04 0.28
CA SER A 120 5.13 -13.96 1.32
C SER A 120 5.90 -15.26 1.54
N ASN A 121 5.26 -16.42 1.38
CA ASN A 121 5.91 -17.74 1.51
C ASN A 121 7.11 -17.91 0.56
N GLU A 122 7.08 -17.29 -0.62
CA GLU A 122 8.19 -17.34 -1.59
C GLU A 122 9.33 -16.39 -1.23
N VAL A 123 9.08 -15.40 -0.37
CA VAL A 123 10.06 -14.40 0.07
C VAL A 123 10.89 -14.90 1.25
N ILE A 124 10.33 -15.76 2.12
CA ILE A 124 10.98 -16.22 3.37
C ILE A 124 12.38 -16.82 3.12
N SER A 125 12.57 -17.53 2.00
CA SER A 125 13.87 -18.13 1.64
C SER A 125 14.84 -17.17 0.97
N LYS A 126 14.40 -15.95 0.62
CA LYS A 126 15.15 -14.94 -0.11
C LYS A 126 15.73 -13.87 0.84
N LYS A 127 16.25 -14.25 2.01
CA LYS A 127 16.86 -13.30 2.96
C LYS A 127 17.94 -12.46 2.29
N PRO A 128 18.05 -11.15 2.61
CA PRO A 128 19.07 -10.30 2.03
C PRO A 128 20.45 -10.62 2.61
N THR A 129 21.49 -10.30 1.85
CA THR A 129 22.90 -10.48 2.23
C THR A 129 23.65 -9.15 2.14
N ALA A 130 24.88 -9.09 2.66
CA ALA A 130 25.75 -7.93 2.46
C ALA A 130 25.94 -7.50 0.98
N ASN A 131 25.64 -8.34 -0.01
CA ASN A 131 25.71 -7.98 -1.43
C ASN A 131 24.49 -7.18 -1.93
N ASP A 132 23.38 -7.20 -1.19
CA ASP A 132 22.11 -6.55 -1.56
C ASP A 132 22.12 -5.07 -1.14
N LYS A 133 23.01 -4.30 -1.77
CA LYS A 133 23.26 -2.89 -1.42
C LYS A 133 22.16 -1.94 -1.91
N ASP A 134 21.54 -2.24 -3.04
CA ASP A 134 20.47 -1.45 -3.65
C ASP A 134 19.09 -2.00 -3.20
N PRO A 135 18.32 -1.25 -2.40
CA PRO A 135 17.01 -1.70 -1.92
C PRO A 135 15.97 -1.85 -3.03
N GLU A 136 16.04 -1.04 -4.09
CA GLU A 136 15.11 -1.07 -5.21
C GLU A 136 15.38 -2.29 -6.08
N GLU A 137 16.65 -2.53 -6.45
CA GLU A 137 17.05 -3.74 -7.16
C GLU A 137 16.65 -5.00 -6.38
N TYR A 138 16.89 -5.00 -5.06
CA TYR A 138 16.52 -6.09 -4.19
C TYR A 138 15.00 -6.31 -4.12
N PHE A 139 14.20 -5.24 -3.99
CA PHE A 139 12.74 -5.30 -3.99
C PHE A 139 12.21 -6.01 -5.24
N TYR A 140 12.67 -5.59 -6.42
CA TYR A 140 12.23 -6.19 -7.69
C TYR A 140 12.74 -7.62 -7.88
N LYS A 141 13.92 -7.96 -7.35
CA LYS A 141 14.49 -9.32 -7.40
C LYS A 141 13.64 -10.35 -6.64
N ILE A 142 12.97 -9.96 -5.56
CA ILE A 142 12.27 -10.91 -4.67
C ILE A 142 10.79 -11.11 -4.99
N LEU A 143 10.24 -10.37 -5.96
CA LEU A 143 8.84 -10.48 -6.37
C LEU A 143 8.48 -11.90 -6.87
N ASN A 144 7.19 -12.20 -6.84
CA ASN A 144 6.60 -13.39 -7.47
C ASN A 144 6.57 -13.18 -8.99
N ASP A 145 6.73 -14.24 -9.78
CA ASP A 145 6.77 -14.17 -11.24
C ASP A 145 5.58 -13.43 -11.86
N THR A 146 4.38 -13.59 -11.32
CA THR A 146 3.17 -12.89 -11.79
C THR A 146 3.29 -11.39 -11.56
N ASP A 147 3.73 -10.99 -10.36
CA ASP A 147 3.92 -9.58 -10.03
C ASP A 147 5.08 -8.98 -10.84
N THR A 148 6.19 -9.70 -11.01
CA THR A 148 7.31 -9.31 -11.86
C THR A 148 6.87 -9.07 -13.31
N GLN A 149 6.04 -9.96 -13.86
CA GLN A 149 5.52 -9.83 -15.22
C GLN A 149 4.65 -8.59 -15.40
N HIS A 150 3.86 -8.24 -14.38
CA HIS A 150 2.86 -7.20 -14.48
C HIS A 150 3.26 -5.85 -13.84
N GLY A 151 4.31 -5.82 -13.02
CA GLY A 151 4.76 -4.63 -12.30
C GLY A 151 3.72 -4.07 -11.33
N TRP A 152 3.04 -4.93 -10.54
CA TRP A 152 1.95 -4.47 -9.68
C TRP A 152 2.41 -3.91 -8.34
N SER A 153 3.56 -4.36 -7.85
CA SER A 153 4.24 -3.90 -6.65
C SER A 153 5.39 -2.96 -7.00
N TRP A 154 5.62 -1.94 -6.17
CA TRP A 154 6.73 -0.99 -6.34
C TRP A 154 7.24 -0.47 -4.99
N ILE A 155 8.39 0.20 -5.03
CA ILE A 155 9.03 0.86 -3.89
C ILE A 155 9.37 2.32 -4.25
N THR A 156 9.48 3.19 -3.25
CA THR A 156 9.88 4.59 -3.41
C THR A 156 10.68 5.07 -2.21
N ASP A 157 11.60 5.99 -2.46
CA ASP A 157 12.33 6.78 -1.46
C ASP A 157 11.76 8.20 -1.32
N ASP A 158 10.55 8.45 -1.83
CA ASP A 158 9.78 9.69 -1.70
C ASP A 158 8.34 9.41 -1.25
N VAL A 159 8.23 8.99 0.01
CA VAL A 159 6.94 8.70 0.65
C VAL A 159 6.00 9.93 0.71
N GLU A 160 6.54 11.15 0.74
CA GLU A 160 5.72 12.37 0.77
C GLU A 160 4.98 12.56 -0.57
N SER A 161 5.70 12.44 -1.70
CA SER A 161 5.08 12.47 -3.03
C SER A 161 4.09 11.32 -3.24
N LEU A 162 4.40 10.11 -2.73
CA LEU A 162 3.47 8.98 -2.78
C LEU A 162 2.16 9.30 -2.05
N MET A 163 2.25 9.82 -0.81
CA MET A 163 1.07 10.14 0.00
C MET A 163 0.23 11.26 -0.61
N ALA A 164 0.88 12.29 -1.17
CA ALA A 164 0.21 13.37 -1.90
C ALA A 164 -0.53 12.83 -3.14
N GLY A 165 0.11 11.95 -3.91
CA GLY A 165 -0.48 11.32 -5.09
C GLY A 165 -1.76 10.53 -4.79
N PHE A 166 -1.80 9.80 -3.68
CA PHE A 166 -3.01 9.11 -3.22
C PHE A 166 -4.12 10.04 -2.71
N GLU A 167 -3.81 11.30 -2.41
CA GLU A 167 -4.81 12.33 -2.07
C GLU A 167 -5.33 13.10 -3.29
N GLY A 168 -4.82 12.78 -4.49
CA GLY A 168 -5.07 13.56 -5.69
C GLY A 168 -4.39 14.93 -5.62
N GLU A 169 -3.19 14.97 -5.06
CA GLU A 169 -2.29 16.12 -5.12
C GLU A 169 -1.03 15.76 -5.91
N SER A 170 -0.47 16.74 -6.61
CA SER A 170 0.84 16.62 -7.25
C SER A 170 1.61 17.92 -7.05
N THR A 171 2.87 17.85 -6.62
CA THR A 171 3.67 19.01 -6.15
C THR A 171 4.39 19.76 -7.27
N ASP A 172 4.78 19.06 -8.34
CA ASP A 172 5.63 19.57 -9.42
C ASP A 172 5.04 19.30 -10.81
N ALA A 173 3.72 19.38 -10.92
CA ALA A 173 3.01 19.01 -12.13
C ALA A 173 2.65 20.19 -13.04
N PHE A 174 2.61 19.91 -14.34
CA PHE A 174 2.10 20.84 -15.34
C PHE A 174 0.57 20.87 -15.40
N GLY A 175 -0.10 19.76 -15.06
CA GLY A 175 -1.56 19.64 -15.08
C GLY A 175 -2.17 18.99 -16.31
N PHE A 176 -1.38 18.31 -17.13
CA PHE A 176 -1.87 17.39 -18.17
C PHE A 176 -1.39 15.96 -17.88
N GLN A 177 -2.10 14.96 -18.42
CA GLN A 177 -1.65 13.57 -18.41
C GLN A 177 -1.16 13.21 -19.82
N PRO A 178 0.14 12.90 -19.99
CA PRO A 178 0.69 12.41 -21.25
C PRO A 178 0.75 10.88 -21.29
N GLN A 179 0.65 10.34 -22.50
CA GLN A 179 1.09 9.00 -22.85
C GLN A 179 2.35 9.08 -23.69
N ALA A 180 3.47 8.59 -23.15
CA ALA A 180 4.68 8.38 -23.92
C ALA A 180 4.43 7.26 -24.96
N LEU A 181 4.74 7.56 -26.22
CA LEU A 181 4.64 6.63 -27.34
C LEU A 181 5.93 6.72 -28.16
N TYR A 182 6.42 5.58 -28.65
CA TYR A 182 7.46 5.58 -29.67
C TYR A 182 6.91 6.24 -30.94
N TYR A 183 7.63 7.23 -31.47
CA TYR A 183 7.23 7.88 -32.71
C TYR A 183 7.32 6.91 -33.90
N GLU A 184 8.37 6.10 -33.91
CA GLU A 184 8.68 5.10 -34.93
C GLU A 184 9.19 3.82 -34.25
N SER A 185 8.92 2.66 -34.85
CA SER A 185 9.44 1.37 -34.36
C SER A 185 10.97 1.36 -34.34
N ASN A 186 11.57 0.81 -33.28
CA ASN A 186 13.03 0.73 -33.09
C ASN A 186 13.75 2.09 -33.04
N SER A 187 13.06 3.13 -32.57
CA SER A 187 13.63 4.47 -32.36
C SER A 187 13.68 4.79 -30.87
N ASP A 188 14.66 5.58 -30.45
CA ASP A 188 14.66 6.17 -29.10
C ASP A 188 13.72 7.37 -28.99
N ARG A 189 13.12 7.82 -30.11
CA ARG A 189 12.26 9.00 -30.16
C ARG A 189 10.91 8.73 -29.54
N ILE A 190 10.56 9.56 -28.56
CA ILE A 190 9.28 9.52 -27.86
C ILE A 190 8.45 10.74 -28.23
N VAL A 191 7.14 10.58 -28.29
CA VAL A 191 6.16 11.67 -28.26
C VAL A 191 5.22 11.51 -27.09
N GLY A 192 4.80 12.62 -26.50
CA GLY A 192 3.78 12.65 -25.46
C GLY A 192 2.41 12.96 -26.05
N PHE A 193 1.53 11.97 -26.13
CA PHE A 193 0.13 12.22 -26.51
C PHE A 193 -0.66 12.66 -25.28
N VAL A 194 -1.20 13.87 -25.30
CA VAL A 194 -1.97 14.41 -24.16
C VAL A 194 -3.33 13.72 -24.09
N ARG A 195 -3.51 12.83 -23.10
CA ARG A 195 -4.78 12.13 -22.88
C ARG A 195 -5.82 13.07 -22.30
N TYR A 196 -5.47 13.92 -21.35
CA TYR A 196 -6.40 14.89 -20.78
C TYR A 196 -5.64 15.99 -20.05
N VAL A 197 -6.36 17.06 -19.71
CA VAL A 197 -5.86 18.23 -18.99
C VAL A 197 -6.78 18.50 -17.81
N TYR A 198 -6.21 18.71 -16.64
CA TYR A 198 -6.97 19.05 -15.44
C TYR A 198 -7.40 20.52 -15.50
N PRO A 199 -8.66 20.83 -15.12
CA PRO A 199 -9.13 22.21 -15.10
C PRO A 199 -8.37 23.05 -14.07
N ASN A 200 -8.28 24.35 -14.33
CA ASN A 200 -7.62 25.36 -13.49
C ASN A 200 -6.10 25.16 -13.28
N THR A 201 -5.45 24.35 -14.13
CA THR A 201 -4.01 24.06 -14.03
C THR A 201 -3.13 24.93 -14.94
N PRO A 202 -1.79 24.96 -14.73
CA PRO A 202 -0.86 25.64 -15.64
C PRO A 202 -1.00 25.20 -17.10
N ALA A 203 -1.18 23.90 -17.35
CA ALA A 203 -1.36 23.34 -18.69
C ALA A 203 -2.62 23.87 -19.40
N GLU A 204 -3.76 23.91 -18.70
CA GLU A 204 -4.99 24.45 -19.27
C GLU A 204 -4.84 25.95 -19.60
N LYS A 205 -4.26 26.73 -18.68
CA LYS A 205 -3.98 28.16 -18.88
C LYS A 205 -3.04 28.42 -20.06
N ALA A 206 -2.10 27.50 -20.30
CA ALA A 206 -1.16 27.56 -21.41
C ALA A 206 -1.78 27.05 -22.74
N GLY A 207 -3.04 26.62 -22.73
CA GLY A 207 -3.77 26.21 -23.92
C GLY A 207 -3.43 24.80 -24.41
N ILE A 208 -2.88 23.94 -23.55
CA ILE A 208 -2.75 22.51 -23.83
C ILE A 208 -4.14 21.88 -23.83
N LYS A 209 -4.37 20.94 -24.75
CA LYS A 209 -5.65 20.25 -24.95
C LYS A 209 -5.43 18.76 -25.10
N ARG A 210 -6.47 17.97 -24.78
CA ARG A 210 -6.52 16.56 -25.15
C ARG A 210 -6.28 16.41 -26.66
N GLY A 211 -5.40 15.48 -27.04
CA GLY A 211 -5.03 15.21 -28.43
C GLY A 211 -3.80 15.99 -28.91
N ASP A 212 -3.29 16.95 -28.14
CA ASP A 212 -1.99 17.57 -28.42
C ASP A 212 -0.86 16.54 -28.36
N VAL A 213 0.17 16.75 -29.18
CA VAL A 213 1.36 15.89 -29.26
C VAL A 213 2.60 16.68 -28.87
N ILE A 214 3.23 16.32 -27.76
CA ILE A 214 4.47 16.90 -27.28
C ILE A 214 5.65 16.17 -27.93
N THR A 215 6.56 16.92 -28.54
CA THR A 215 7.74 16.34 -29.22
C THR A 215 9.07 16.78 -28.64
N HIS A 216 9.12 17.96 -28.01
CA HIS A 216 10.33 18.51 -27.41
C HIS A 216 10.03 19.09 -26.04
N ALA A 217 11.04 19.09 -25.17
CA ALA A 217 11.06 19.83 -23.93
C ALA A 217 12.36 20.63 -23.84
N ASN A 218 12.26 21.93 -23.59
CA ASN A 218 13.37 22.88 -23.55
C ASN A 218 14.26 22.83 -24.82
N GLY A 219 13.61 22.72 -25.98
CA GLY A 219 14.28 22.62 -27.29
C GLY A 219 14.92 21.24 -27.58
N ASN A 220 14.95 20.33 -26.61
CA ASN A 220 15.48 18.98 -26.80
C ASN A 220 14.39 18.03 -27.24
N LEU A 221 14.69 17.20 -28.25
CA LEU A 221 13.80 16.14 -28.68
C LEU A 221 13.53 15.17 -27.53
N LEU A 222 12.28 14.74 -27.39
CA LEU A 222 11.91 13.73 -26.41
C LEU A 222 12.40 12.34 -26.84
N THR A 223 13.07 11.67 -25.92
CA THR A 223 13.64 10.33 -26.08
C THR A 223 13.38 9.46 -24.86
N VAL A 224 13.66 8.15 -24.98
CA VAL A 224 13.60 7.19 -23.85
C VAL A 224 14.37 7.69 -22.61
N SER A 225 15.43 8.46 -22.80
CA SER A 225 16.27 8.97 -21.71
C SER A 225 15.76 10.24 -21.02
N ASN A 226 14.81 10.99 -21.60
CA ASN A 226 14.38 12.29 -21.06
C ASN A 226 12.86 12.51 -21.01
N TYR A 227 12.04 11.60 -21.53
CA TYR A 227 10.59 11.81 -21.67
C TYR A 227 9.86 12.00 -20.33
N THR A 228 10.47 11.56 -19.23
CA THR A 228 9.91 11.67 -17.87
C THR A 228 9.65 13.12 -17.47
N ILE A 229 10.34 14.10 -18.08
CA ILE A 229 10.11 15.53 -17.88
C ILE A 229 8.67 15.96 -18.19
N MET A 230 7.90 15.20 -18.96
CA MET A 230 6.49 15.51 -19.22
C MET A 230 5.57 15.25 -18.01
N TYR A 231 5.99 14.39 -17.08
CA TYR A 231 5.19 14.00 -15.92
C TYR A 231 5.37 14.94 -14.72
N GLY A 232 6.42 15.77 -14.75
CA GLY A 232 6.69 16.79 -13.74
C GLY A 232 8.11 17.33 -13.88
N ALA A 233 8.34 18.53 -13.35
CA ALA A 233 9.67 19.12 -13.26
C ALA A 233 9.72 20.16 -12.13
N ASN A 234 10.90 20.42 -11.60
CA ASN A 234 11.09 21.41 -10.53
C ASN A 234 11.32 22.83 -11.07
N ALA A 235 11.23 23.00 -12.39
CA ALA A 235 11.51 24.26 -13.07
C ALA A 235 10.58 24.42 -14.27
N LYS A 236 10.49 25.67 -14.71
CA LYS A 236 9.72 26.03 -15.91
C LYS A 236 10.23 25.27 -17.14
N THR A 237 9.31 24.73 -17.94
CA THR A 237 9.62 23.96 -19.14
C THR A 237 8.89 24.53 -20.35
N THR A 238 9.60 24.67 -21.47
CA THR A 238 9.01 25.00 -22.77
C THR A 238 8.79 23.71 -23.56
N PHE A 239 7.53 23.39 -23.86
CA PHE A 239 7.17 22.23 -24.67
C PHE A 239 6.90 22.63 -26.12
N THR A 240 7.45 21.91 -27.08
CA THR A 240 7.01 22.03 -28.48
C THR A 240 5.87 21.06 -28.72
N VAL A 241 4.70 21.62 -29.03
CA VAL A 241 3.42 20.92 -29.10
C VAL A 241 2.83 21.03 -30.50
N LEU A 242 2.40 19.91 -31.06
CA LEU A 242 1.68 19.81 -32.32
C LEU A 242 0.21 19.44 -32.06
N ASP A 243 -0.65 19.65 -33.04
CA ASP A 243 -2.01 19.11 -33.01
C ASP A 243 -2.03 17.59 -33.27
N GLN A 244 -3.21 16.98 -33.17
CA GLN A 244 -3.41 15.55 -33.36
C GLN A 244 -3.04 15.02 -34.76
N ASN A 245 -2.90 15.92 -35.75
CA ASN A 245 -2.47 15.57 -37.11
C ASN A 245 -0.95 15.73 -37.27
N PHE A 246 -0.21 15.91 -36.18
CA PHE A 246 1.22 16.19 -36.17
C PHE A 246 1.57 17.47 -36.97
N ALA A 247 0.69 18.46 -36.93
CA ALA A 247 0.85 19.74 -37.61
C ALA A 247 0.85 20.92 -36.61
N ASN A 248 1.03 22.13 -37.14
CA ASN A 248 0.90 23.39 -36.40
C ASN A 248 1.76 23.45 -35.12
N PRO A 249 3.10 23.34 -35.24
CA PRO A 249 3.97 23.38 -34.07
C PRO A 249 3.87 24.73 -33.37
N ARG A 250 3.79 24.69 -32.04
CA ARG A 250 3.85 25.86 -31.18
C ARG A 250 4.66 25.54 -29.93
N ASP A 251 5.39 26.53 -29.44
CA ASP A 251 6.06 26.43 -28.16
C ASP A 251 5.15 26.93 -27.05
N VAL A 252 5.02 26.13 -26.00
CA VAL A 252 4.17 26.39 -24.83
C VAL A 252 5.04 26.37 -23.59
N GLU A 253 5.22 27.52 -22.97
CA GLU A 253 5.95 27.66 -21.72
C GLU A 253 5.02 27.37 -20.54
N ILE A 254 5.36 26.41 -19.69
CA ILE A 254 4.55 26.02 -18.53
C ILE A 254 5.43 26.02 -17.27
N THR A 255 4.98 26.74 -16.24
CA THR A 255 5.59 26.68 -14.91
C THR A 255 4.88 25.59 -14.10
N PRO A 256 5.60 24.57 -13.61
CA PRO A 256 5.02 23.50 -12.78
C PRO A 256 4.52 24.08 -11.45
N ALA A 257 3.51 23.46 -10.87
CA ALA A 257 2.90 23.90 -9.63
C ALA A 257 2.34 22.74 -8.83
N LYS A 258 2.12 22.98 -7.53
CA LYS A 258 1.26 22.13 -6.73
C LYS A 258 -0.17 22.24 -7.23
N ILE A 259 -0.77 21.13 -7.65
CA ILE A 259 -2.12 21.05 -8.19
C ILE A 259 -2.96 20.00 -7.47
N SER A 260 -4.27 20.24 -7.47
CA SER A 260 -5.28 19.25 -7.11
C SER A 260 -5.77 18.55 -8.39
N THR A 261 -5.81 17.22 -8.38
CA THR A 261 -6.22 16.37 -9.49
C THR A 261 -7.57 15.71 -9.19
N ASP A 262 -8.63 16.53 -9.12
CA ASP A 262 -10.00 16.03 -8.94
C ASP A 262 -10.31 14.97 -10.02
N PRO A 263 -10.61 13.72 -9.63
CA PRO A 263 -10.82 12.64 -10.57
C PRO A 263 -12.14 12.75 -11.33
N VAL A 264 -13.10 13.57 -10.88
CA VAL A 264 -14.31 13.90 -11.65
C VAL A 264 -13.95 14.97 -12.69
N LEU A 265 -13.26 14.53 -13.75
CA LEU A 265 -12.70 15.45 -14.73
C LEU A 265 -13.77 16.07 -15.64
N TYR A 266 -14.83 15.31 -15.94
CA TYR A 266 -15.95 15.78 -16.75
C TYR A 266 -17.23 15.02 -16.42
N SER A 267 -18.31 15.74 -16.18
CA SER A 267 -19.66 15.20 -16.04
C SER A 267 -20.65 15.95 -16.91
N LYS A 268 -21.60 15.24 -17.54
CA LYS A 268 -22.66 15.86 -18.34
C LYS A 268 -23.88 14.96 -18.45
N VAL A 269 -25.07 15.56 -18.52
CA VAL A 269 -26.29 14.88 -18.95
C VAL A 269 -26.51 15.14 -20.44
N TYR A 270 -26.70 14.06 -21.19
CA TYR A 270 -27.08 14.09 -22.58
C TYR A 270 -28.52 13.62 -22.75
N GLU A 271 -29.31 14.41 -23.49
CA GLU A 271 -30.72 14.15 -23.79
C GLU A 271 -31.10 14.79 -25.14
N GLY A 272 -32.30 14.50 -25.65
CA GLY A 272 -32.82 15.08 -26.90
C GLY A 272 -32.93 14.08 -28.07
N GLU A 273 -33.08 14.60 -29.29
CA GLU A 273 -33.42 13.83 -30.50
C GLU A 273 -32.43 12.68 -30.79
N GLY A 274 -31.15 12.82 -30.43
CA GLY A 274 -30.13 11.77 -30.58
C GLY A 274 -30.20 10.63 -29.55
N PHE A 275 -31.02 10.75 -28.52
CA PHE A 275 -31.07 9.81 -27.39
C PHE A 275 -32.38 9.04 -27.27
N ASN A 276 -33.32 9.23 -28.20
CA ASN A 276 -34.61 8.52 -28.25
C ASN A 276 -35.40 8.61 -26.92
N GLY A 277 -35.41 9.79 -26.31
CA GLY A 277 -36.07 10.04 -25.02
C GLY A 277 -35.33 9.53 -23.78
N ARG A 278 -34.14 8.93 -23.94
CA ARG A 278 -33.25 8.55 -22.83
C ARG A 278 -32.49 9.76 -22.30
N LYS A 279 -32.15 9.72 -21.02
CA LYS A 279 -31.28 10.69 -20.35
C LYS A 279 -30.01 9.98 -19.92
N VAL A 280 -28.89 10.34 -20.54
CA VAL A 280 -27.61 9.67 -20.34
C VAL A 280 -26.71 10.55 -19.47
N GLY A 281 -26.42 10.10 -18.25
CA GLY A 281 -25.32 10.66 -17.48
C GLY A 281 -24.00 10.16 -18.06
N TYR A 282 -23.05 11.04 -18.34
CA TYR A 282 -21.69 10.70 -18.73
C TYR A 282 -20.73 11.23 -17.67
N LEU A 283 -19.86 10.37 -17.16
CA LEU A 283 -18.84 10.71 -16.18
C LEU A 283 -17.48 10.19 -16.65
N PHE A 284 -16.52 11.09 -16.85
CA PHE A 284 -15.12 10.76 -17.01
C PHE A 284 -14.41 10.82 -15.67
N TYR A 285 -14.01 9.65 -15.16
CA TYR A 285 -13.47 9.48 -13.81
C TYR A 285 -12.04 8.91 -13.86
N THR A 286 -11.04 9.70 -13.46
CA THR A 286 -9.63 9.38 -13.75
C THR A 286 -8.95 8.51 -12.71
N ASN A 287 -9.35 8.56 -11.43
CA ASN A 287 -8.70 7.83 -10.35
C ASN A 287 -9.66 7.58 -9.18
N PHE A 288 -9.43 6.52 -8.39
CA PHE A 288 -10.21 6.25 -7.18
C PHE A 288 -9.57 6.91 -5.95
N TYR A 289 -9.69 8.23 -5.85
CA TYR A 289 -9.22 9.01 -4.69
C TYR A 289 -10.36 9.26 -3.70
N GLU A 290 -10.24 8.71 -2.49
CA GLU A 290 -11.31 8.83 -1.47
C GLU A 290 -11.61 10.28 -1.09
N ASN A 291 -10.59 11.15 -1.08
CA ASN A 291 -10.75 12.58 -0.78
C ASN A 291 -11.70 13.33 -1.73
N TYR A 292 -12.02 12.76 -2.89
CA TYR A 292 -12.92 13.33 -3.90
C TYR A 292 -14.28 12.63 -3.97
N ASN A 293 -14.63 11.80 -2.99
CA ASN A 293 -15.98 11.22 -2.89
C ASN A 293 -17.07 12.31 -2.88
N GLU A 294 -16.80 13.51 -2.36
CA GLU A 294 -17.77 14.61 -2.41
C GLU A 294 -17.95 15.20 -3.81
N SER A 295 -16.91 15.18 -4.66
CA SER A 295 -17.03 15.54 -6.08
C SER A 295 -17.88 14.52 -6.83
N LEU A 296 -17.72 13.22 -6.55
CA LEU A 296 -18.62 12.18 -7.04
C LEU A 296 -20.07 12.41 -6.59
N PHE A 297 -20.27 12.69 -5.30
CA PHE A 297 -21.60 12.95 -4.73
C PHE A 297 -22.31 14.09 -5.45
N ARG A 298 -21.63 15.21 -5.72
CA ARG A 298 -22.20 16.34 -6.47
C ARG A 298 -22.61 15.94 -7.88
N ALA A 299 -21.71 15.30 -8.64
CA ALA A 299 -22.00 14.87 -10.01
C ALA A 299 -23.19 13.90 -10.07
N PHE A 300 -23.25 12.93 -9.15
CA PHE A 300 -24.37 12.00 -9.06
C PHE A 300 -25.66 12.64 -8.54
N SER A 301 -25.58 13.67 -7.71
CA SER A 301 -26.76 14.45 -7.30
C SER A 301 -27.38 15.17 -8.51
N GLU A 302 -26.57 15.75 -9.39
CA GLU A 302 -27.04 16.35 -10.65
C GLU A 302 -27.68 15.30 -11.57
N PHE A 303 -27.04 14.14 -11.72
CA PHE A 303 -27.60 13.03 -12.50
C PHE A 303 -28.92 12.52 -11.93
N LYS A 304 -29.03 12.41 -10.60
CA LYS A 304 -30.25 12.00 -9.92
C LYS A 304 -31.36 13.02 -10.12
N SER A 305 -31.06 14.32 -9.97
CA SER A 305 -32.03 15.40 -10.22
C SER A 305 -32.49 15.44 -11.68
N ALA A 306 -31.59 15.15 -12.63
CA ALA A 306 -31.95 15.05 -14.05
C ALA A 306 -32.81 13.81 -14.36
N GLY A 307 -32.77 12.79 -13.50
CA GLY A 307 -33.49 11.53 -13.69
C GLY A 307 -32.90 10.70 -14.82
N ILE A 308 -31.58 10.51 -14.82
CA ILE A 308 -30.91 9.70 -15.84
C ILE A 308 -31.44 8.26 -15.85
N THR A 309 -31.51 7.67 -17.03
CA THR A 309 -31.90 6.27 -17.26
C THR A 309 -30.70 5.40 -17.64
N ASP A 310 -29.63 6.04 -18.12
CA ASP A 310 -28.42 5.40 -18.60
C ASP A 310 -27.22 6.14 -18.01
N LEU A 311 -26.18 5.40 -17.62
CA LEU A 311 -24.91 5.93 -17.17
C LEU A 311 -23.79 5.40 -18.07
N VAL A 312 -23.02 6.32 -18.65
CA VAL A 312 -21.74 6.04 -19.28
C VAL A 312 -20.64 6.45 -18.30
N LEU A 313 -19.99 5.45 -17.69
CA LEU A 313 -18.84 5.64 -16.83
C LEU A 313 -17.56 5.42 -17.63
N ASP A 314 -16.79 6.47 -17.81
CA ASP A 314 -15.56 6.44 -18.59
C ASP A 314 -14.35 6.30 -17.67
N LEU A 315 -13.77 5.10 -17.66
CA LEU A 315 -12.60 4.70 -16.88
C LEU A 315 -11.39 4.45 -17.78
N ARG A 316 -11.42 4.91 -19.04
CA ARG A 316 -10.47 4.50 -20.08
C ARG A 316 -9.00 4.72 -19.72
N TYR A 317 -8.69 5.65 -18.83
CA TYR A 317 -7.33 5.94 -18.38
C TYR A 317 -7.15 5.79 -16.86
N ASN A 318 -8.07 5.08 -16.19
CA ASN A 318 -8.12 5.02 -14.74
C ASN A 318 -7.34 3.81 -14.19
N PRO A 319 -6.16 4.03 -13.57
CA PRO A 319 -5.31 2.93 -13.09
C PRO A 319 -5.82 2.31 -11.78
N GLY A 320 -6.95 2.78 -11.24
CA GLY A 320 -7.52 2.34 -9.98
C GLY A 320 -7.28 3.33 -8.85
N GLY A 321 -7.10 2.81 -7.63
CA GLY A 321 -6.96 3.58 -6.40
C GLY A 321 -7.60 2.84 -5.22
N GLY A 322 -8.19 3.58 -4.28
CA GLY A 322 -8.74 3.02 -3.05
C GLY A 322 -10.01 2.19 -3.27
N ILE A 323 -10.08 1.03 -2.61
CA ILE A 323 -11.29 0.19 -2.57
C ILE A 323 -12.45 0.96 -1.93
N SER A 324 -12.19 1.78 -0.91
CA SER A 324 -13.20 2.65 -0.28
C SER A 324 -13.88 3.60 -1.27
N ALA A 325 -13.10 4.24 -2.15
CA ALA A 325 -13.64 5.09 -3.21
C ALA A 325 -14.39 4.28 -4.28
N ALA A 326 -13.94 3.05 -4.58
CA ALA A 326 -14.65 2.16 -5.49
C ALA A 326 -16.01 1.72 -4.93
N THR A 327 -16.06 1.34 -3.65
CA THR A 327 -17.29 1.01 -2.93
C THR A 327 -18.23 2.22 -2.85
N TYR A 328 -17.71 3.43 -2.65
CA TYR A 328 -18.51 4.65 -2.68
C TYR A 328 -19.16 4.87 -4.04
N LEU A 329 -18.39 4.78 -5.14
CA LEU A 329 -18.92 4.89 -6.50
C LEU A 329 -19.90 3.76 -6.83
N ALA A 330 -19.60 2.52 -6.44
CA ALA A 330 -20.51 1.39 -6.59
C ALA A 330 -21.85 1.66 -5.89
N SER A 331 -21.81 2.28 -4.72
CA SER A 331 -23.01 2.63 -3.93
C SER A 331 -23.85 3.74 -4.56
N LEU A 332 -23.27 4.56 -5.45
CA LEU A 332 -24.02 5.53 -6.25
C LEU A 332 -24.72 4.89 -7.46
N ILE A 333 -24.27 3.71 -7.90
CA ILE A 333 -24.67 3.07 -9.17
C ILE A 333 -25.50 1.80 -8.97
N ALA A 334 -25.20 0.99 -7.95
CA ALA A 334 -25.89 -0.27 -7.68
C ALA A 334 -27.38 -0.03 -7.34
N PRO A 335 -28.27 -1.01 -7.55
CA PRO A 335 -29.68 -0.88 -7.19
C PRO A 335 -29.84 -0.40 -5.75
N VAL A 336 -30.63 0.66 -5.54
CA VAL A 336 -30.75 1.32 -4.23
C VAL A 336 -31.16 0.35 -3.11
N THR A 337 -31.93 -0.69 -3.43
CA THR A 337 -32.33 -1.73 -2.48
C THR A 337 -31.15 -2.56 -1.96
N GLU A 338 -30.12 -2.79 -2.77
CA GLU A 338 -28.92 -3.53 -2.38
C GLU A 338 -27.98 -2.66 -1.55
N VAL A 339 -27.92 -1.36 -1.86
CA VAL A 339 -27.22 -0.37 -1.04
C VAL A 339 -27.86 -0.24 0.34
N GLN A 340 -29.19 -0.19 0.41
CA GLN A 340 -29.94 -0.12 1.68
C GLN A 340 -29.75 -1.36 2.57
N LYS A 341 -29.65 -2.55 1.95
CA LYS A 341 -29.40 -3.81 2.66
C LYS A 341 -27.97 -3.97 3.14
N LYS A 342 -27.05 -3.11 2.70
CA LYS A 342 -25.61 -3.30 2.83
C LYS A 342 -25.16 -4.64 2.26
N SER A 343 -25.54 -4.93 1.03
CA SER A 343 -25.11 -6.16 0.35
C SER A 343 -23.58 -6.18 0.20
N VAL A 344 -22.96 -7.35 0.41
CA VAL A 344 -21.52 -7.56 0.21
C VAL A 344 -21.14 -7.17 -1.20
N PHE A 345 -20.21 -6.23 -1.36
CA PHE A 345 -19.72 -5.78 -2.67
C PHE A 345 -18.54 -6.62 -3.16
N THR A 346 -17.54 -6.79 -2.30
CA THR A 346 -16.32 -7.54 -2.60
C THR A 346 -15.85 -8.29 -1.36
N ILE A 347 -15.12 -9.39 -1.57
CA ILE A 347 -14.51 -10.20 -0.51
C ILE A 347 -13.01 -10.26 -0.76
N MET A 348 -12.23 -9.91 0.25
CA MET A 348 -10.77 -9.89 0.21
C MET A 348 -10.20 -11.20 0.78
N SER A 349 -9.12 -11.65 0.16
CA SER A 349 -8.28 -12.75 0.66
C SER A 349 -6.82 -12.30 0.71
N TYR A 350 -6.13 -12.59 1.81
CA TYR A 350 -4.75 -12.21 2.04
C TYR A 350 -3.85 -13.42 2.29
N ASN A 351 -2.59 -13.17 2.64
CA ASN A 351 -1.68 -14.21 3.13
C ASN A 351 -2.08 -14.71 4.54
N ASN A 352 -1.39 -15.75 5.03
CA ASN A 352 -1.70 -16.36 6.33
C ASN A 352 -1.53 -15.41 7.52
N TYR A 353 -0.50 -14.55 7.50
CA TYR A 353 -0.24 -13.60 8.57
C TYR A 353 -1.37 -12.59 8.71
N VAL A 354 -1.75 -11.94 7.60
CA VAL A 354 -2.84 -10.96 7.58
C VAL A 354 -4.17 -11.63 7.91
N ASN A 355 -4.43 -12.83 7.39
CA ASN A 355 -5.65 -13.55 7.74
C ASN A 355 -5.72 -13.87 9.23
N ALA A 356 -4.64 -14.32 9.86
CA ALA A 356 -4.63 -14.59 11.29
C ALA A 356 -4.94 -13.32 12.12
N ALA A 357 -4.39 -12.17 11.73
CA ALA A 357 -4.69 -10.89 12.38
C ALA A 357 -6.18 -10.52 12.28
N TYR A 358 -6.78 -10.68 11.09
CA TYR A 358 -8.23 -10.45 10.91
C TYR A 358 -9.08 -11.39 11.78
N ASP A 359 -8.69 -12.65 11.91
CA ASP A 359 -9.43 -13.62 12.72
C ASP A 359 -9.30 -13.34 14.22
N GLU A 360 -8.12 -12.93 14.68
CA GLU A 360 -7.85 -12.53 16.07
C GLU A 360 -8.70 -11.30 16.46
N GLU A 361 -8.72 -10.29 15.59
CA GLU A 361 -9.50 -9.06 15.78
C GLU A 361 -10.99 -9.21 15.46
N LYS A 362 -11.41 -10.38 14.94
CA LYS A 362 -12.78 -10.68 14.48
C LYS A 362 -13.29 -9.70 13.43
N TRP A 363 -12.39 -9.20 12.58
CA TRP A 363 -12.73 -8.38 11.43
C TRP A 363 -13.18 -9.26 10.28
N ASP A 364 -14.25 -8.83 9.59
CA ASP A 364 -14.56 -9.44 8.30
C ASP A 364 -13.60 -8.92 7.23
N ARG A 365 -13.59 -9.61 6.09
CA ARG A 365 -12.75 -9.26 4.94
C ARG A 365 -13.63 -8.77 3.79
N LYS A 366 -14.74 -8.11 4.11
CA LYS A 366 -15.76 -7.76 3.12
C LYS A 366 -15.93 -6.25 3.10
N ASP A 367 -16.12 -5.72 1.90
CA ASP A 367 -16.64 -4.38 1.74
C ASP A 367 -18.12 -4.48 1.38
N TYR A 368 -18.94 -3.56 1.89
CA TYR A 368 -20.39 -3.57 1.68
C TYR A 368 -20.83 -2.34 0.90
N LEU A 369 -21.80 -2.52 0.01
CA LEU A 369 -22.48 -1.38 -0.61
C LEU A 369 -23.11 -0.51 0.48
N GLY A 370 -23.05 0.81 0.31
CA GLY A 370 -23.56 1.77 1.27
C GLY A 370 -22.63 2.06 2.45
N ASP A 371 -21.47 1.39 2.54
CA ASP A 371 -20.42 1.81 3.47
C ASP A 371 -19.64 3.02 2.91
N TYR A 372 -19.38 3.98 3.79
CA TYR A 372 -18.69 5.21 3.47
C TYR A 372 -18.09 5.83 4.74
N SER A 373 -17.03 6.61 4.58
CA SER A 373 -16.53 7.49 5.63
C SER A 373 -17.52 8.62 5.88
N THR A 374 -17.89 8.85 7.14
CA THR A 374 -18.82 9.94 7.54
C THR A 374 -18.28 11.35 7.30
N LYS A 375 -17.02 11.46 6.86
CA LYS A 375 -16.44 12.69 6.30
C LYS A 375 -17.16 13.15 5.02
N TYR A 376 -17.78 12.22 4.29
CA TYR A 376 -18.45 12.49 3.02
C TYR A 376 -19.95 12.31 3.12
N SER A 377 -20.68 12.89 2.17
CA SER A 377 -22.13 12.72 2.07
C SER A 377 -22.51 11.25 1.84
N ASN A 378 -23.63 10.81 2.42
CA ASN A 378 -24.10 9.43 2.28
C ASN A 378 -24.46 9.12 0.81
N PRO A 379 -23.83 8.12 0.15
CA PRO A 379 -24.03 7.87 -1.27
C PRO A 379 -25.48 7.51 -1.63
N ILE A 380 -26.27 6.98 -0.68
CA ILE A 380 -27.69 6.68 -0.94
C ILE A 380 -28.49 7.91 -1.37
N ASN A 381 -28.10 9.10 -0.89
CA ASN A 381 -28.81 10.34 -1.18
C ASN A 381 -28.58 10.80 -2.63
N ALA A 382 -27.50 10.39 -3.27
CA ALA A 382 -27.18 10.67 -4.67
C ALA A 382 -27.26 9.43 -5.59
N ASN A 383 -27.65 8.26 -5.06
CA ASN A 383 -27.83 7.05 -5.87
C ASN A 383 -28.82 7.27 -7.02
N VAL A 384 -28.45 6.84 -8.22
CA VAL A 384 -29.19 7.05 -9.48
C VAL A 384 -29.99 5.81 -9.93
N ASN A 385 -29.88 4.68 -9.24
CA ASN A 385 -30.43 3.41 -9.69
C ASN A 385 -31.64 2.96 -8.86
N ASN A 386 -32.82 3.35 -9.32
CA ASN A 386 -34.10 2.89 -8.77
C ASN A 386 -34.54 1.50 -9.30
N GLY A 387 -33.61 0.70 -9.84
CA GLY A 387 -33.83 -0.67 -10.33
C GLY A 387 -33.78 -0.85 -11.84
N ASN A 388 -33.66 0.23 -12.62
CA ASN A 388 -33.73 0.21 -14.10
C ASN A 388 -32.60 1.02 -14.77
N LEU A 389 -31.47 1.25 -14.09
CA LEU A 389 -30.34 1.97 -14.69
C LEU A 389 -29.55 1.06 -15.66
N ASN A 390 -29.33 1.51 -16.89
CA ASN A 390 -28.39 0.87 -17.80
C ASN A 390 -26.98 1.40 -17.55
N LEU A 391 -26.00 0.51 -17.33
CA LEU A 391 -24.60 0.90 -17.08
C LEU A 391 -23.70 0.48 -18.25
N TYR A 392 -23.03 1.46 -18.83
CA TYR A 392 -21.98 1.29 -19.83
C TYR A 392 -20.66 1.78 -19.25
N ILE A 393 -19.61 0.95 -19.28
CA ILE A 393 -18.28 1.31 -18.77
C ILE A 393 -17.27 1.32 -19.92
N ILE A 394 -16.67 2.48 -20.19
CA ILE A 394 -15.60 2.60 -21.18
C ILE A 394 -14.27 2.27 -20.50
N THR A 395 -13.53 1.31 -21.07
CA THR A 395 -12.25 0.81 -20.53
C THR A 395 -11.20 0.66 -21.62
N THR A 396 -9.93 0.69 -21.23
CA THR A 396 -8.79 0.30 -22.09
C THR A 396 -7.81 -0.55 -21.28
N SER A 397 -6.69 -0.94 -21.90
CA SER A 397 -5.55 -1.53 -21.21
C SER A 397 -5.00 -0.68 -20.03
N SER A 398 -5.28 0.62 -19.98
CA SER A 398 -4.93 1.50 -18.85
C SER A 398 -5.93 1.46 -17.68
N SER A 399 -7.08 0.78 -17.86
CA SER A 399 -8.07 0.58 -16.79
C SER A 399 -7.63 -0.59 -15.92
N ALA A 400 -7.32 -0.34 -14.65
CA ALA A 400 -6.74 -1.35 -13.76
C ALA A 400 -7.32 -1.34 -12.33
N SER A 401 -7.12 -2.43 -11.59
CA SER A 401 -7.32 -2.50 -10.13
C SER A 401 -8.74 -2.09 -9.71
N ALA A 402 -8.92 -1.01 -8.93
CA ALA A 402 -10.24 -0.54 -8.50
C ALA A 402 -11.22 -0.29 -9.67
N SER A 403 -10.74 0.07 -10.87
CA SER A 403 -11.57 0.15 -12.09
C SER A 403 -12.14 -1.22 -12.48
N GLU A 404 -11.31 -2.26 -12.37
CA GLU A 404 -11.67 -3.64 -12.70
C GLU A 404 -12.53 -4.25 -11.60
N LEU A 405 -12.21 -3.98 -10.33
CA LEU A 405 -13.03 -4.35 -9.17
C LEU A 405 -14.44 -3.78 -9.31
N LEU A 406 -14.59 -2.48 -9.59
CA LEU A 406 -15.90 -1.86 -9.80
C LEU A 406 -16.68 -2.54 -10.94
N THR A 407 -16.03 -2.70 -12.08
CA THR A 407 -16.63 -3.30 -13.28
C THR A 407 -17.07 -4.74 -13.05
N PHE A 408 -16.26 -5.51 -12.32
CA PHE A 408 -16.50 -6.92 -12.03
C PHE A 408 -17.56 -7.11 -10.94
N CYS A 409 -17.39 -6.46 -9.79
CA CYS A 409 -18.22 -6.66 -8.60
C CYS A 409 -19.62 -6.05 -8.72
N LEU A 410 -19.89 -5.20 -9.71
CA LEU A 410 -21.26 -4.74 -10.02
C LEU A 410 -22.09 -5.78 -10.79
N LYS A 411 -21.46 -6.72 -11.53
CA LYS A 411 -22.16 -7.70 -12.38
C LYS A 411 -23.19 -8.57 -11.65
N PRO A 412 -22.97 -9.01 -10.38
CA PRO A 412 -23.98 -9.78 -9.65
C PRO A 412 -25.23 -8.97 -9.27
N PHE A 413 -25.18 -7.63 -9.35
CA PHE A 413 -26.28 -6.75 -8.95
C PHE A 413 -27.06 -6.17 -10.13
N MET A 414 -26.41 -6.02 -11.28
CA MET A 414 -26.98 -5.38 -12.46
C MET A 414 -26.21 -5.76 -13.73
N GLN A 415 -26.82 -5.51 -14.89
CA GLN A 415 -26.13 -5.63 -16.16
C GLN A 415 -25.06 -4.54 -16.29
N VAL A 416 -23.85 -4.94 -16.71
CA VAL A 416 -22.71 -4.05 -16.92
C VAL A 416 -22.19 -4.28 -18.34
N GLU A 417 -22.32 -3.26 -19.20
CA GLU A 417 -21.86 -3.32 -20.59
C GLU A 417 -20.48 -2.67 -20.70
N GLN A 418 -19.45 -3.46 -21.00
CA GLN A 418 -18.10 -2.95 -21.21
C GLN A 418 -17.90 -2.53 -22.67
N ILE A 419 -17.34 -1.33 -22.88
CA ILE A 419 -17.02 -0.77 -24.19
C ILE A 419 -15.52 -0.44 -24.23
N GLY A 420 -14.86 -0.72 -25.36
CA GLY A 420 -13.44 -0.40 -25.57
C GLY A 420 -12.59 -1.66 -25.64
N GLU A 421 -11.49 -1.67 -24.88
CA GLU A 421 -10.48 -2.74 -24.93
C GLU A 421 -10.50 -3.60 -23.67
N LYS A 422 -9.74 -4.70 -23.70
CA LYS A 422 -9.43 -5.49 -22.51
C LYS A 422 -8.67 -4.63 -21.48
N THR A 423 -9.03 -4.77 -20.21
CA THR A 423 -8.41 -4.06 -19.08
C THR A 423 -7.05 -4.66 -18.70
N SER A 424 -6.36 -4.05 -17.73
CA SER A 424 -4.99 -4.44 -17.36
C SER A 424 -4.86 -5.86 -16.77
N GLY A 425 -5.91 -6.42 -16.17
CA GLY A 425 -5.93 -7.74 -15.54
C GLY A 425 -5.50 -7.77 -14.07
N LYS A 426 -5.51 -6.65 -13.35
CA LYS A 426 -5.03 -6.55 -11.96
C LYS A 426 -6.13 -6.89 -10.95
N TYR A 427 -6.21 -8.16 -10.56
CA TYR A 427 -7.16 -8.70 -9.57
C TYR A 427 -6.73 -8.56 -8.11
N THR A 428 -5.72 -7.72 -7.87
CA THR A 428 -5.00 -7.63 -6.60
C THR A 428 -5.09 -6.24 -5.99
N ALA A 429 -4.93 -6.18 -4.68
CA ALA A 429 -4.89 -4.97 -3.88
C ALA A 429 -3.53 -4.85 -3.19
N SER A 430 -3.10 -3.61 -2.95
CA SER A 430 -1.83 -3.30 -2.30
C SER A 430 -2.04 -2.43 -1.07
N TRP A 431 -1.08 -2.45 -0.15
CA TRP A 431 -1.00 -1.49 0.95
C TRP A 431 0.31 -0.73 0.90
N THR A 432 0.29 0.51 1.38
CA THR A 432 1.52 1.21 1.69
C THR A 432 2.11 0.62 2.96
N ILE A 433 3.37 0.24 2.89
CA ILE A 433 4.15 -0.22 4.03
C ILE A 433 5.27 0.80 4.24
N HIS A 434 5.38 1.28 5.47
CA HIS A 434 6.46 2.15 5.90
C HIS A 434 7.18 1.49 7.08
N ALA A 435 8.44 1.84 7.32
CA ALA A 435 9.23 1.15 8.32
C ALA A 435 8.63 1.25 9.74
N TYR A 436 8.17 2.43 10.15
CA TYR A 436 7.76 2.68 11.55
C TYR A 436 6.62 3.66 11.76
N SER A 437 6.12 4.27 10.70
CA SER A 437 5.09 5.32 10.75
C SER A 437 3.84 4.78 10.09
N ASN A 438 2.69 5.04 10.68
CA ASN A 438 1.41 4.71 10.07
C ASN A 438 0.92 5.81 9.10
N LEU A 439 1.67 6.89 8.93
CA LEU A 439 1.36 8.02 8.04
C LEU A 439 -0.10 8.50 8.17
N ASN A 440 -0.55 8.74 9.40
CA ASN A 440 -1.95 9.10 9.72
C ASN A 440 -2.96 8.00 9.32
N ASN A 441 -2.64 6.74 9.66
CA ASN A 441 -3.41 5.52 9.32
C ASN A 441 -3.48 5.19 7.83
N ARG A 442 -2.52 5.66 7.03
CA ARG A 442 -2.44 5.41 5.58
C ARG A 442 -1.36 4.42 5.18
N ALA A 443 -0.51 4.01 6.13
CA ALA A 443 0.50 2.98 5.93
C ALA A 443 0.51 1.97 7.08
N GLN A 444 0.97 0.76 6.77
CA GLN A 444 1.24 -0.30 7.75
C GLN A 444 2.69 -0.20 8.20
N PRO A 445 2.96 0.09 9.49
CA PRO A 445 4.32 0.07 10.03
C PRO A 445 4.81 -1.38 10.26
N ILE A 446 6.09 -1.64 10.01
CA ILE A 446 6.73 -2.94 10.32
C ILE A 446 7.28 -2.96 11.75
N TYR A 447 7.95 -1.88 12.13
CA TYR A 447 8.69 -1.78 13.37
C TYR A 447 7.98 -0.85 14.35
N VAL A 448 8.15 -1.12 15.64
CA VAL A 448 7.78 -0.17 16.69
C VAL A 448 8.77 0.99 16.64
N GLU A 449 8.29 2.21 16.43
CA GLU A 449 9.18 3.37 16.26
C GLU A 449 10.20 3.55 17.41
N SER A 450 9.82 3.24 18.65
CA SER A 450 10.71 3.34 19.81
C SER A 450 11.79 2.26 19.88
N SER A 451 11.70 1.19 19.08
CA SER A 451 12.71 0.13 19.02
C SER A 451 13.80 0.37 17.98
N ILE A 452 13.73 1.46 17.21
CA ILE A 452 14.63 1.75 16.10
C ILE A 452 15.60 2.88 16.49
N SER A 453 16.86 2.78 16.08
CA SER A 453 17.86 3.81 16.34
C SER A 453 17.58 5.09 15.53
N ASN A 454 18.02 6.24 16.02
CA ASN A 454 17.86 7.51 15.28
C ASN A 454 18.56 7.49 13.90
N ALA A 455 19.67 6.75 13.79
CA ALA A 455 20.38 6.59 12.52
C ALA A 455 19.52 5.81 11.52
N ASP A 456 18.96 4.67 11.93
CA ASP A 456 18.10 3.85 11.08
C ASP A 456 16.82 4.59 10.70
N LYS A 457 16.20 5.32 11.63
CA LYS A 457 15.06 6.20 11.32
C LYS A 457 15.39 7.19 10.21
N SER A 458 16.57 7.82 10.27
CA SER A 458 17.00 8.77 9.23
C SER A 458 17.20 8.11 7.86
N ASN A 459 17.60 6.83 7.84
CA ASN A 459 17.77 6.07 6.60
C ASN A 459 16.44 5.54 6.04
N LEU A 460 15.47 5.26 6.91
CA LEU A 460 14.19 4.65 6.56
C LEU A 460 13.06 5.67 6.30
N LYS A 461 13.15 6.89 6.85
CA LYS A 461 12.04 7.87 6.93
C LYS A 461 11.37 8.22 5.59
N ASN A 462 12.10 8.15 4.48
CA ASN A 462 11.55 8.52 3.18
C ASN A 462 11.12 7.29 2.37
N TRP A 463 11.47 6.08 2.83
CA TRP A 463 11.21 4.84 2.12
C TRP A 463 9.83 4.28 2.44
N ALA A 464 9.10 3.91 1.41
CA ALA A 464 7.87 3.13 1.51
C ALA A 464 7.81 2.14 0.35
N MET A 465 7.12 1.02 0.57
CA MET A 465 6.81 0.08 -0.49
C MET A 465 5.31 -0.14 -0.60
N GLN A 466 4.87 -0.54 -1.80
CA GLN A 466 3.48 -0.79 -2.14
C GLN A 466 3.30 -2.23 -2.66
N PRO A 467 3.52 -3.26 -1.83
CA PRO A 467 3.36 -4.63 -2.26
C PRO A 467 1.90 -5.02 -2.45
N ILE A 468 1.66 -5.98 -3.33
CA ILE A 468 0.39 -6.69 -3.38
C ILE A 468 0.21 -7.49 -2.09
N VAL A 469 -0.87 -7.21 -1.35
CA VAL A 469 -1.17 -7.85 -0.05
C VAL A 469 -2.35 -8.81 -0.13
N GLY A 470 -3.25 -8.60 -1.10
CA GLY A 470 -4.51 -9.31 -1.18
C GLY A 470 -5.05 -9.41 -2.59
N ARG A 471 -6.06 -10.27 -2.74
CA ARG A 471 -6.87 -10.43 -3.95
C ARG A 471 -8.34 -10.26 -3.61
N TYR A 472 -9.13 -9.84 -4.59
CA TYR A 472 -10.56 -9.64 -4.42
C TYR A 472 -11.39 -10.64 -5.23
N THR A 473 -12.58 -10.97 -4.72
CA THR A 473 -13.63 -11.70 -5.42
C THR A 473 -14.94 -10.90 -5.37
N ASP A 474 -15.88 -11.26 -6.23
CA ASP A 474 -17.24 -10.70 -6.11
C ASP A 474 -17.96 -11.22 -4.85
N LYS A 475 -19.19 -10.75 -4.64
CA LYS A 475 -20.05 -11.13 -3.52
C LYS A 475 -20.32 -12.64 -3.39
N ASP A 476 -20.19 -13.38 -4.49
CA ASP A 476 -20.47 -14.81 -4.59
C ASP A 476 -19.19 -15.65 -4.51
N ASN A 477 -18.07 -15.05 -4.08
CA ASN A 477 -16.72 -15.64 -4.08
C ASN A 477 -16.23 -16.08 -5.47
N LYS A 478 -16.69 -15.43 -6.55
CA LYS A 478 -16.10 -15.67 -7.87
C LYS A 478 -14.85 -14.83 -8.04
N ASP A 479 -13.75 -15.49 -8.40
CA ASP A 479 -12.51 -14.81 -8.73
C ASP A 479 -12.67 -13.95 -9.99
N PHE A 480 -11.97 -12.82 -10.00
CA PHE A 480 -11.77 -12.08 -11.23
C PHE A 480 -10.91 -12.94 -12.17
N ILE A 481 -11.55 -13.54 -13.16
CA ILE A 481 -10.86 -14.12 -14.30
C ILE A 481 -10.80 -13.01 -15.33
N ALA A 482 -9.59 -12.59 -15.70
CA ALA A 482 -9.38 -11.66 -16.80
C ALA A 482 -9.81 -12.31 -18.12
N THR A 483 -11.12 -12.39 -18.40
CA THR A 483 -11.66 -12.82 -19.70
C THR A 483 -11.18 -11.87 -20.79
#